data_AF-A0A930PLH4-F1
#
_entry.id   AF-A0A930PLH4-F1
#
_cell.length_a   1.000
_cell.length_b   1.000
_cell.length_c   1.000
_cell.angle_alpha   90.00
_cell.angle_beta   90.00
_cell.angle_gamma   90.00
#
_symmetry.space_group_name_H-M   'P 1'
#
loop_
_entity.id
_entity.type
_entity.pdbx_description
1 polymer ?
#
loop_
_entity_poly.entity_id
_entity_poly.type
_entity_poly.pdbx_seq_one_letter_code
_entity_poly.pdbx_strand_id
1 'polypeptide(L)'
;MRTSDDALTRSLDDLSAMTAGEDALIAHIIGLLDQPFSESSQRAAADFLVSKELKQVNAAAQRVMHGADETESEGEEVSEC
;
A
#
# COMPACT_ATOMS: atom_id res chain seq x y z
N MET A 1 10.39 15.89 -19.82
CA MET A 1 8.91 15.80 -19.89
C MET A 1 8.37 14.37 -19.77
N ARG A 2 9.00 13.34 -20.36
CA ARG A 2 8.54 11.93 -20.21
C ARG A 2 8.51 11.40 -18.76
N THR A 3 9.48 11.78 -17.94
CA THR A 3 9.62 11.30 -16.55
C THR A 3 8.45 11.67 -15.63
N SER A 4 7.79 12.80 -15.88
CA SER A 4 6.64 13.23 -15.07
C SER A 4 5.37 12.44 -15.41
N ASP A 5 5.23 12.00 -16.66
CA ASP A 5 4.07 11.22 -17.12
C ASP A 5 4.15 9.78 -16.61
N ASP A 6 5.37 9.23 -16.58
CA ASP A 6 5.65 7.91 -15.98
C ASP A 6 5.43 7.91 -14.46
N ALA A 7 5.78 9.02 -13.78
CA ALA A 7 5.53 9.18 -12.34
C ALA A 7 4.04 9.30 -12.01
N LEU A 8 3.29 10.06 -12.80
CA LEU A 8 1.83 10.18 -12.65
C LEU A 8 1.13 8.84 -12.91
N THR A 9 1.54 8.13 -13.96
CA THR A 9 0.99 6.81 -14.28
C THR A 9 1.22 5.82 -13.13
N ARG A 10 2.45 5.76 -12.59
CA ARG A 10 2.77 4.90 -11.44
C ARG A 10 1.97 5.31 -10.19
N SER A 11 1.79 6.59 -9.94
CA SER A 11 1.01 7.06 -8.79
C SER A 11 -0.47 6.68 -8.90
N LEU A 12 -1.06 6.73 -10.11
CA LEU A 12 -2.41 6.28 -10.35
C LEU A 12 -2.55 4.76 -10.19
N ASP A 13 -1.56 3.98 -10.66
CA ASP A 13 -1.53 2.53 -10.45
C ASP A 13 -1.45 2.18 -8.97
N ASP A 14 -0.59 2.89 -8.21
CA ASP A 14 -0.46 2.69 -6.76
C ASP A 14 -1.75 3.05 -6.01
N LEU A 15 -2.41 4.15 -6.38
CA LEU A 15 -3.72 4.51 -5.83
C LEU A 15 -4.81 3.48 -6.16
N SER A 16 -4.84 2.99 -7.41
CA SER A 16 -5.79 1.95 -7.81
C SER A 16 -5.56 0.65 -7.03
N ALA A 17 -4.31 0.27 -6.79
CA ALA A 17 -3.96 -0.89 -5.98
C ALA A 17 -4.37 -0.71 -4.51
N MET A 18 -4.24 0.50 -3.96
CA MET A 18 -4.71 0.81 -2.61
C MET A 18 -6.21 0.62 -2.45
N THR A 19 -7.01 1.17 -3.37
CA THR A 19 -8.48 1.05 -3.32
C THR A 19 -8.92 -0.42 -3.41
N ALA A 20 -8.33 -1.19 -4.33
CA ALA A 20 -8.64 -2.62 -4.44
C ALA A 20 -8.27 -3.41 -3.17
N GLY A 21 -7.13 -3.07 -2.55
CA GLY A 21 -6.70 -3.69 -1.30
C GLY A 21 -7.58 -3.32 -0.11
N GLU A 22 -8.09 -2.09 -0.06
CA GLU A 22 -9.06 -1.65 0.94
C GLU A 22 -10.38 -2.43 0.83
N ASP A 23 -10.92 -2.57 -0.38
CA ASP A 23 -12.14 -3.36 -0.63
C ASP A 23 -11.98 -4.82 -0.15
N ALA A 24 -10.83 -5.43 -0.45
CA ALA A 24 -10.51 -6.78 0.02
C ALA A 24 -10.42 -6.86 1.54
N LEU A 25 -9.74 -5.91 2.20
CA LEU A 25 -9.65 -5.85 3.66
C LEU A 25 -11.04 -5.70 4.30
N ILE A 26 -11.88 -4.81 3.76
CA ILE A 26 -13.25 -4.59 4.24
C ILE A 26 -14.06 -5.88 4.12
N ALA A 27 -13.97 -6.61 3.01
CA ALA A 27 -14.68 -7.88 2.83
C ALA A 27 -14.30 -8.91 3.91
N HIS A 28 -13.01 -9.02 4.26
CA HIS A 28 -12.56 -9.90 5.35
C HIS A 28 -13.07 -9.44 6.72
N ILE A 29 -13.08 -8.14 7.00
CA ILE A 29 -13.64 -7.59 8.24
C ILE A 29 -15.14 -7.88 8.35
N ILE A 30 -15.90 -7.69 7.27
CA ILE A 30 -17.34 -8.00 7.23
C ILE A 30 -17.55 -9.50 7.51
N GLY A 31 -16.76 -10.38 6.88
CA GLY A 31 -16.84 -11.83 7.13
C GLY A 31 -16.56 -12.22 8.58
N LEU A 32 -15.64 -11.52 9.25
CA LEU A 32 -15.38 -11.70 10.68
C LEU A 32 -16.50 -11.13 11.56
N LEU A 33 -17.11 -10.00 11.19
CA LEU A 33 -18.20 -9.41 11.96
C LEU A 33 -19.50 -10.22 11.84
N ASP A 34 -19.76 -10.80 10.66
CA ASP A 34 -20.92 -11.67 10.42
C ASP A 34 -20.77 -13.02 11.14
N GLN A 35 -19.54 -13.57 11.16
CA GLN A 35 -19.26 -14.88 11.77
C GLN A 35 -17.98 -14.89 12.61
N PRO A 36 -17.98 -14.24 13.79
CA PRO A 36 -16.75 -13.98 14.56
C PRO A 36 -16.05 -15.23 15.10
N PHE A 37 -16.80 -16.32 15.31
CA PHE A 37 -16.28 -17.58 15.82
C PHE A 37 -16.10 -18.66 14.74
N SER A 38 -16.33 -18.32 13.47
CA SER A 38 -16.11 -19.25 12.36
C SER A 38 -14.61 -19.41 12.12
N GLU A 39 -14.11 -20.63 12.28
CA GLU A 39 -12.71 -20.96 11.96
C GLU A 39 -12.38 -20.62 10.50
N SER A 40 -13.34 -20.81 9.59
CA SER A 40 -13.17 -20.48 8.18
C SER A 40 -13.01 -18.98 7.93
N SER A 41 -13.82 -18.13 8.58
CA SER A 41 -13.69 -16.68 8.49
C SER A 41 -12.38 -16.18 9.12
N GLN A 42 -12.01 -16.73 10.27
CA GLN A 42 -10.75 -16.42 10.95
C GLN A 42 -9.54 -16.81 10.11
N ARG A 43 -9.55 -18.00 9.51
CA ARG A 43 -8.46 -18.46 8.62
C ARG A 43 -8.39 -17.63 7.35
N ALA A 44 -9.52 -17.32 6.71
CA ALA A 44 -9.53 -16.47 5.52
C ALA A 44 -8.96 -15.07 5.80
N ALA A 45 -9.31 -14.45 6.92
CA ALA A 45 -8.75 -13.16 7.31
C ALA A 45 -7.24 -13.27 7.65
N ALA A 46 -6.83 -14.31 8.37
CA ALA A 46 -5.41 -14.54 8.68
C ALA A 46 -4.57 -14.75 7.41
N ASP A 47 -5.08 -15.52 6.45
CA ASP A 47 -4.42 -15.78 5.17
C ASP A 47 -4.26 -14.48 4.36
N PHE A 48 -5.28 -13.63 4.36
CA PHE A 48 -5.21 -12.30 3.73
C PHE A 48 -4.15 -11.41 4.39
N LEU A 49 -4.09 -11.38 5.73
CA LEU A 49 -3.12 -10.55 6.47
C LEU A 49 -1.65 -10.91 6.18
N VAL A 50 -1.38 -12.17 5.82
CA VAL A 50 -0.02 -12.62 5.45
C VAL A 50 0.22 -12.69 3.94
N SER A 51 -0.81 -12.39 3.15
CA SER A 51 -0.81 -12.52 1.70
C SER A 51 0.25 -11.63 1.04
N LYS A 52 0.73 -12.07 -0.13
CA LYS A 52 1.61 -11.24 -0.98
C LYS A 52 0.87 -10.01 -1.51
N GLU A 53 -0.43 -10.15 -1.73
CA GLU A 53 -1.31 -9.07 -2.19
C GLU A 53 -1.33 -7.92 -1.19
N LEU A 54 -1.64 -8.18 0.09
CA LEU A 54 -1.64 -7.12 1.10
C LEU A 54 -0.26 -6.47 1.28
N LYS A 55 0.83 -7.23 1.13
CA LYS A 55 2.19 -6.66 1.13
C LYS A 55 2.42 -5.70 -0.03
N GLN A 56 1.92 -6.02 -1.22
CA GLN A 56 2.03 -5.15 -2.39
C GLN A 56 1.19 -3.89 -2.24
N VAL A 57 -0.05 -4.02 -1.74
CA VAL A 57 -0.95 -2.90 -1.41
C VAL A 57 -0.30 -1.97 -0.39
N ASN A 58 0.27 -2.51 0.69
CA ASN A 58 0.95 -1.70 1.71
C ASN A 58 2.19 -0.99 1.16
N ALA A 59 2.93 -1.63 0.24
CA ALA A 59 4.06 -0.99 -0.43
C ALA A 59 3.60 0.14 -1.37
N ALA A 60 2.48 -0.03 -2.07
CA ALA A 60 1.86 1.02 -2.87
C ALA A 60 1.40 2.20 -1.99
N ALA A 61 0.77 1.90 -0.85
CA ALA A 61 0.38 2.90 0.13
C ALA A 61 1.56 3.70 0.67
N GLN A 62 2.69 3.04 0.95
CA GLN A 62 3.92 3.73 1.36
C GLN A 62 4.42 4.68 0.27
N ARG A 63 4.45 4.25 -1.00
CA ARG A 63 4.86 5.12 -2.12
C ARG A 63 3.95 6.33 -2.30
N VAL A 64 2.64 6.14 -2.13
CA VAL A 64 1.68 7.24 -2.19
C VAL A 64 1.84 8.19 -1.01
N MET A 65 1.98 7.67 0.22
CA MET A 65 2.11 8.48 1.44
C MET A 65 3.40 9.28 1.49
N HIS A 66 4.52 8.70 1.05
CA HIS A 66 5.81 9.39 1.05
C HIS A 66 5.97 10.32 -0.16
N GLY A 67 5.04 10.29 -1.13
CA GLY A 67 5.21 11.01 -2.39
C GLY A 67 6.44 10.50 -3.15
N ALA A 68 6.67 11.03 -4.34
CA ALA A 68 7.89 10.77 -5.11
C ALA A 68 9.12 11.42 -4.44
N ASP A 69 9.49 10.97 -3.24
CA ASP A 69 10.63 11.42 -2.44
C ASP A 69 11.97 10.89 -3.01
N GLU A 70 12.11 10.95 -4.34
CA GLU A 70 13.36 10.71 -5.06
C GLU A 70 14.10 12.03 -5.38
N THR A 71 13.78 13.14 -4.70
CA THR A 71 14.47 14.43 -4.93
C THR A 71 15.26 15.00 -3.77
N GLU A 72 15.49 14.27 -2.67
CA GLU A 72 16.42 14.73 -1.63
C GLU A 72 17.44 13.63 -1.24
N SER A 73 18.25 13.24 -2.21
CA SER A 73 19.50 12.52 -1.96
C SER A 73 20.65 13.12 -2.75
N GLU A 74 20.85 14.44 -2.71
CA GLU A 74 22.13 15.06 -3.09
C GLU A 74 22.47 16.29 -2.21
N GLY A 75 23.30 16.05 -1.18
CA GLY A 75 24.40 16.93 -0.77
C GLY A 75 24.09 18.28 -0.11
N GLU A 76 24.20 18.32 1.22
CA GLU A 76 24.73 19.52 1.89
C GLU A 76 25.56 19.09 3.11
N GLU A 77 26.85 18.80 2.87
CA GLU A 77 27.83 18.79 3.95
C GLU A 77 28.03 20.24 4.42
N VAL A 78 27.42 20.59 5.55
CA VAL A 78 27.70 21.86 6.22
C VAL A 78 29.04 21.73 6.94
N SER A 79 30.12 22.06 6.23
CA SER A 79 31.45 22.29 6.81
C SER A 79 31.44 23.64 7.54
N GLU A 80 31.20 23.65 8.84
CA GLU A 80 31.42 24.85 9.66
C GLU A 80 32.92 25.03 9.92
N CYS A 81 33.41 26.23 9.57
CA CYS A 81 34.75 26.75 9.87
C CYS A 81 34.82 27.34 11.27
#